data_AF-A0A8S3U2S0-F1
#
_entry.id   AF-A0A8S3U2S0-F1
#
_cell.length_a   1.000
_cell.length_b   1.000
_cell.length_c   1.000
_cell.angle_alpha   90.00
_cell.angle_beta   90.00
_cell.angle_gamma   90.00
#
_symmetry.space_group_name_H-M   'P 1'
#
loop_
_entity.id
_entity.type
_entity.pdbx_description
1 polymer ?
#
loop_
_entity_poly.entity_id
_entity_poly.type
_entity_poly.pdbx_seq_one_letter_code
_entity_poly.pdbx_strand_id
1 'polypeptide(L)'
;MLYQKHPSDTGEQIRVVRFGSKSMNSWQKSYGPTKLELLGDVTSIVDCASYLRGDRFTVECDHQALRSIFQNQFKGAIYDRWLAVLQQFNFDIKYKPAADMQVPDALSRVKNAPLLDVNAEESLNENDPIFQTRRNVTSSYSLLRKWNITETSEGSSSLLKAPDYSMVDDLLFHSRVAKSKRTQRMGEFQLVIPKQLIPKVLETYHQTPLAGHMGIQQTVDNISEQFYFQNLPSTVSSYVRSCHDCQERKMTKAHTKSEIISFRTPTETFQTWQVDLFGPLPITQKGNAYIFTAVDMFSKLLFCVPLLSSDSVTVSHALFQLVCTFGVCDCVISDKGSEFISQCTDQLCKILEVNQNFTPSFIHHCLGLCERT
;
A
#
# COMPACT_ATOMS: atom_id res chain seq x y z
N MET A 1 14.08 -16.96 10.97
CA MET A 1 13.11 -17.73 11.78
C MET A 1 12.37 -16.75 12.66
N LEU A 2 11.04 -16.73 12.63
CA LEU A 2 10.20 -15.95 13.54
C LEU A 2 9.65 -16.89 14.61
N TYR A 3 9.80 -16.51 15.89
CA TYR A 3 9.32 -17.30 17.01
C TYR A 3 8.78 -16.41 18.12
N GLN A 4 7.88 -16.94 18.94
CA GLN A 4 7.32 -16.30 20.12
C GLN A 4 7.74 -17.08 21.36
N LYS A 5 8.02 -16.36 22.46
CA LYS A 5 8.31 -16.95 23.77
C LYS A 5 7.02 -16.92 24.59
N HIS A 6 6.58 -18.09 25.06
CA HIS A 6 5.46 -18.21 25.98
C HIS A 6 5.95 -18.58 27.39
N PRO A 7 5.37 -17.97 28.44
CA PRO A 7 5.61 -18.43 29.80
C PRO A 7 5.01 -19.82 29.99
N SER A 8 5.79 -20.75 30.52
CA SER A 8 5.41 -22.12 30.89
C SER A 8 5.86 -22.40 32.33
N ASP A 9 5.23 -23.36 33.00
CA ASP A 9 5.52 -23.75 34.38
C ASP A 9 6.97 -24.23 34.61
N THR A 10 7.70 -24.54 33.54
CA THR A 10 9.11 -25.00 33.56
C THR A 10 10.10 -24.02 32.91
N GLY A 11 9.66 -22.83 32.47
CA GLY A 11 10.51 -21.81 31.84
C GLY A 11 9.89 -21.15 30.59
N GLU A 12 10.71 -20.46 29.79
CA GLU A 12 10.27 -19.88 28.50
C GLU A 12 10.19 -20.97 27.42
N GLN A 13 8.98 -21.29 26.94
CA GLN A 13 8.80 -22.18 25.81
C GLN A 13 8.83 -21.39 24.50
N ILE A 14 9.72 -21.76 23.58
CA ILE A 14 9.81 -21.16 22.25
C ILE A 14 8.81 -21.84 21.31
N ARG A 15 7.92 -21.06 20.69
CA ARG A 15 7.03 -21.52 19.62
C ARG A 15 7.40 -20.84 18.33
N VAL A 16 7.79 -21.63 17.33
CA VAL A 16 8.16 -21.08 16.01
C VAL A 16 6.90 -20.74 15.23
N VAL A 17 6.81 -19.49 14.77
CA VAL A 17 5.70 -18.98 13.96
C VAL A 17 5.97 -19.22 12.48
N ARG A 18 7.22 -19.00 12.03
CA ARG A 18 7.59 -19.09 10.62
C ARG A 18 9.07 -19.38 10.40
N PHE A 19 9.34 -20.27 9.46
CA PHE A 19 10.66 -20.42 8.84
C PHE A 19 10.69 -19.72 7.47
N GLY A 20 11.84 -19.17 7.12
CA GLY A 20 12.04 -18.49 5.85
C GLY A 20 13.51 -18.47 5.48
N SER A 21 13.80 -18.69 4.19
CA SER A 21 15.12 -18.54 3.61
C SER A 21 14.99 -17.95 2.21
N LYS A 22 16.00 -17.20 1.77
CA LYS A 22 16.02 -16.57 0.45
C LYS A 22 17.40 -16.70 -0.17
N SER A 23 17.47 -17.27 -1.36
CA SER A 23 18.72 -17.38 -2.11
C SER A 23 19.15 -16.02 -2.67
N MET A 24 20.46 -15.80 -2.71
CA MET A 24 21.06 -14.58 -3.28
C MET A 24 21.09 -14.61 -4.81
N ASN A 25 20.74 -13.48 -5.43
CA ASN A 25 20.91 -13.25 -6.87
C ASN A 25 22.39 -13.03 -7.23
N SER A 26 22.72 -13.17 -8.52
CA SER A 26 24.12 -13.03 -9.02
C SER A 26 24.83 -11.77 -8.50
N TRP A 27 24.14 -10.62 -8.56
CA TRP A 27 24.65 -9.32 -8.10
C TRP A 27 24.76 -9.17 -6.58
N GLN A 28 23.99 -9.95 -5.81
CA GLN A 28 24.03 -9.90 -4.35
C GLN A 28 25.20 -10.72 -3.81
N LYS A 29 25.68 -11.73 -4.55
CA LYS A 29 26.85 -12.53 -4.16
C LYS A 29 28.14 -11.72 -4.08
N SER A 30 28.21 -10.57 -4.74
CA SER A 30 29.37 -9.66 -4.67
C SER A 30 29.30 -8.67 -3.51
N TYR A 31 28.25 -8.71 -2.69
CA TYR A 31 28.13 -7.83 -1.54
C TYR A 31 29.08 -8.24 -0.42
N GLY A 32 29.65 -7.23 0.27
CA GLY A 32 30.46 -7.48 1.46
C GLY A 32 29.61 -8.04 2.63
N PRO A 33 30.25 -8.65 3.64
CA PRO A 33 29.56 -9.38 4.72
C PRO A 33 28.46 -8.57 5.42
N THR A 34 28.77 -7.36 5.90
CA THR A 34 27.79 -6.50 6.58
C THR A 34 26.56 -6.19 5.73
N LYS A 35 26.74 -6.09 4.41
CA LYS A 35 25.65 -5.80 3.47
C LYS A 35 24.78 -7.03 3.24
N LEU A 36 25.36 -8.22 3.28
CA LEU A 36 24.63 -9.48 3.18
C LEU A 36 23.78 -9.73 4.42
N GLU A 37 24.36 -9.51 5.61
CA GLU A 37 23.64 -9.68 6.86
C GLU A 37 22.47 -8.71 6.98
N LEU A 38 22.70 -7.43 6.65
CA LEU A 38 21.63 -6.45 6.62
C LEU A 38 20.53 -6.80 5.60
N LEU A 39 20.90 -7.32 4.43
CA LEU A 39 19.93 -7.78 3.44
C LEU A 39 19.09 -8.95 4.00
N GLY A 40 19.70 -9.84 4.79
CA GLY A 40 19.03 -10.92 5.50
C GLY A 40 17.98 -10.39 6.48
N ASP A 41 18.36 -9.44 7.32
CA ASP A 41 17.46 -8.80 8.29
C ASP A 41 16.29 -8.09 7.61
N VAL A 42 16.58 -7.22 6.62
CA VAL A 42 15.56 -6.48 5.86
C VAL A 42 14.59 -7.45 5.19
N THR A 43 15.10 -8.50 4.56
CA THR A 43 14.27 -9.50 3.89
C THR A 43 13.37 -10.21 4.90
N SER A 44 13.92 -10.61 6.05
CA SER A 44 13.21 -11.37 7.08
C SER A 44 12.11 -10.52 7.73
N ILE A 45 12.40 -9.26 8.04
CA ILE A 45 11.44 -8.31 8.63
C ILE A 45 10.32 -7.99 7.65
N VAL A 46 10.64 -7.76 6.37
CA VAL A 46 9.64 -7.48 5.34
C VAL A 46 8.77 -8.72 5.05
N ASP A 47 9.35 -9.92 5.00
CA ASP A 47 8.58 -11.16 4.82
C ASP A 47 7.63 -11.44 5.99
N CYS A 48 8.05 -11.05 7.21
CA CYS A 48 7.24 -11.17 8.42
C CYS A 48 6.44 -9.91 8.75
N ALA A 49 6.33 -8.94 7.82
CA ALA A 49 5.77 -7.62 8.14
C ALA A 49 4.32 -7.67 8.63
N SER A 50 3.54 -8.67 8.20
CA SER A 50 2.16 -8.87 8.70
C SER A 50 2.09 -9.21 10.19
N TYR A 51 3.15 -9.80 10.75
CA TYR A 51 3.24 -10.15 12.17
C TYR A 51 3.94 -9.08 13.00
N LEU A 52 4.79 -8.27 12.38
CA LEU A 52 5.73 -7.37 13.06
C LEU A 52 5.30 -5.89 13.05
N ARG A 53 4.35 -5.50 12.19
CA ARG A 53 3.88 -4.10 12.14
C ARG A 53 3.02 -3.77 13.34
N GLY A 54 3.36 -2.68 14.02
CA GLY A 54 2.61 -2.16 15.17
C GLY A 54 3.10 -2.70 16.52
N ASP A 55 3.77 -3.85 16.53
CA ASP A 55 4.31 -4.47 17.74
C ASP A 55 5.82 -4.21 17.89
N ARG A 56 6.29 -4.27 19.15
CA ARG A 56 7.71 -4.16 19.46
C ARG A 56 8.35 -5.53 19.54
N PHE A 57 9.42 -5.76 18.78
CA PHE A 57 10.08 -7.07 18.68
C PHE A 57 11.61 -6.98 18.78
N THR A 58 12.27 -8.13 18.83
CA THR A 58 13.73 -8.23 18.86
C THR A 58 14.22 -9.04 17.67
N VAL A 59 15.24 -8.52 16.99
CA VAL A 59 15.95 -9.20 15.90
C VAL A 59 17.23 -9.79 16.47
N GLU A 60 17.40 -11.11 16.36
CA GLU A 60 18.63 -11.81 16.74
C GLU A 60 19.48 -12.04 15.49
N CYS A 61 20.68 -11.46 15.45
CA CYS A 61 21.61 -11.54 14.32
C CYS A 61 23.02 -11.90 14.82
N ASP A 62 23.79 -12.64 14.03
CA ASP A 62 25.16 -13.05 14.28
C ASP A 62 26.21 -12.03 13.80
N HIS A 63 25.77 -10.84 13.35
CA HIS A 63 26.67 -9.76 12.92
C HIS A 63 26.65 -8.57 13.88
N GLN A 64 27.69 -8.48 14.72
CA GLN A 64 27.78 -7.47 15.78
C GLN A 64 27.69 -6.02 15.27
N ALA A 65 28.14 -5.75 14.03
CA ALA A 65 28.10 -4.42 13.43
C ALA A 65 26.68 -3.88 13.18
N LEU A 66 25.65 -4.75 13.20
CA LEU A 66 24.25 -4.36 13.05
C LEU A 66 23.59 -3.93 14.36
N ARG A 67 24.21 -4.14 15.53
CA ARG A 67 23.62 -3.73 16.82
C ARG A 67 23.31 -2.24 16.88
N SER A 68 24.15 -1.42 16.27
CA SER A 68 24.02 0.04 16.20
C SER A 68 23.61 0.49 14.79
N ILE A 69 22.68 -0.23 14.15
CA ILE A 69 22.34 -0.02 12.73
C ILE A 69 21.94 1.43 12.39
N PHE A 70 21.23 2.11 13.29
CA PHE A 70 20.78 3.49 13.09
C PHE A 70 21.81 4.55 13.52
N GLN A 71 22.84 4.16 14.27
CA GLN A 71 23.92 5.05 14.71
C GLN A 71 25.14 4.97 13.78
N ASN A 72 25.33 3.83 13.11
CA ASN A 72 26.42 3.62 12.17
C ASN A 72 26.14 4.33 10.84
N GLN A 73 27.08 5.17 10.38
CA GLN A 73 26.99 5.84 9.08
C GLN A 73 27.34 4.87 7.93
N PHE A 74 26.42 3.98 7.58
CA PHE A 74 26.56 3.17 6.36
C PHE A 74 26.44 4.08 5.13
N LYS A 75 27.50 4.17 4.31
CA LYS A 75 27.51 5.02 3.12
C LYS A 75 26.98 4.27 1.90
N GLY A 76 25.91 4.78 1.29
CA GLY A 76 25.45 4.39 -0.04
C GLY A 76 23.94 4.19 -0.15
N ALA A 77 23.37 4.59 -1.30
CA ALA A 77 21.92 4.67 -1.53
C ALA A 77 21.11 3.38 -1.24
N ILE A 78 21.75 2.21 -1.31
CA ILE A 78 21.11 0.94 -0.95
C ILE A 78 20.88 0.83 0.55
N TYR A 79 21.85 1.26 1.36
CA TYR A 79 21.72 1.27 2.82
C TYR A 79 20.63 2.25 3.25
N ASP A 80 20.60 3.45 2.68
CA ASP A 80 19.57 4.46 2.97
C ASP A 80 18.16 3.93 2.68
N ARG A 81 17.98 3.23 1.55
CA ARG A 81 16.71 2.61 1.19
C ARG A 81 16.30 1.51 2.17
N TRP A 82 17.23 0.67 2.59
CA TRP A 82 16.96 -0.41 3.54
C TRP A 82 16.65 0.13 4.94
N LEU A 83 17.39 1.14 5.40
CA LEU A 83 17.13 1.80 6.67
C LEU A 83 15.75 2.47 6.68
N ALA A 84 15.34 3.14 5.59
CA ALA A 84 14.01 3.72 5.46
C ALA A 84 12.87 2.68 5.52
N VAL A 85 13.11 1.45 5.05
CA VAL A 85 12.16 0.34 5.19
C VAL A 85 12.10 -0.13 6.65
N LEU A 86 13.27 -0.29 7.29
CA LEU A 86 13.36 -0.74 8.68
C LEU A 86 12.77 0.27 9.67
N GLN A 87 12.85 1.58 9.39
CA GLN A 87 12.27 2.65 10.20
C GLN A 87 10.73 2.56 10.36
N GLN A 88 10.06 1.78 9.52
CA GLN A 88 8.62 1.53 9.65
C GLN A 88 8.27 0.54 10.77
N PHE A 89 9.27 -0.08 11.40
CA PHE A 89 9.12 -1.11 12.41
C PHE A 89 9.75 -0.66 13.74
N ASN A 90 9.21 -1.16 14.86
CA ASN A 90 9.73 -0.89 16.20
C ASN A 90 10.48 -2.12 16.73
N PHE A 91 11.81 -2.12 16.66
CA PHE A 91 12.60 -3.28 17.09
C PHE A 91 13.99 -2.91 17.61
N ASP A 92 14.55 -3.83 18.40
CA ASP A 92 15.94 -3.79 18.81
C ASP A 92 16.72 -4.96 18.19
N ILE A 93 18.00 -4.75 17.90
CA ILE A 93 18.91 -5.81 17.42
C ILE A 93 19.72 -6.34 18.61
N LYS A 94 19.65 -7.65 18.84
CA LYS A 94 20.50 -8.38 19.79
C LYS A 94 21.49 -9.25 19.03
N TYR A 95 22.76 -9.11 19.38
CA TYR A 95 23.80 -9.98 18.86
C TYR A 95 23.68 -11.37 19.51
N LYS A 96 23.73 -12.42 18.69
CA LYS A 96 23.77 -13.81 19.14
C LYS A 96 24.88 -14.56 18.40
N PRO A 97 25.81 -15.25 19.07
CA PRO A 97 26.89 -15.97 18.38
C PRO A 97 26.34 -17.01 17.39
N ALA A 98 27.03 -17.19 16.26
CA ALA A 98 26.62 -18.14 15.22
C ALA A 98 26.44 -19.59 15.75
N ALA A 99 27.22 -19.98 16.76
CA ALA A 99 27.11 -21.29 17.42
C ALA A 99 25.72 -21.55 18.04
N ASP A 100 25.02 -20.49 18.44
CA ASP A 100 23.69 -20.52 19.06
C ASP A 100 22.56 -20.25 18.05
N MET A 101 22.90 -20.10 16.76
CA MET A 101 21.97 -19.83 15.64
C MET A 101 21.87 -21.00 14.66
N GLN A 102 21.96 -22.24 15.16
CA GLN A 102 22.01 -23.46 14.33
C GLN A 102 20.78 -23.65 13.44
N VAL A 103 19.58 -23.30 13.92
CA VAL A 103 18.32 -23.51 13.18
C VAL A 103 18.17 -22.55 11.99
N PRO A 104 18.33 -21.22 12.13
CA PRO A 104 18.39 -20.31 10.99
C PRO A 104 19.52 -20.63 10.00
N ASP A 105 20.70 -21.01 10.51
CA ASP A 105 21.87 -21.27 9.67
C ASP A 105 21.70 -22.54 8.82
N ALA A 106 21.10 -23.60 9.38
CA ALA A 106 20.79 -24.83 8.65
C ALA A 106 19.94 -24.55 7.39
N LEU A 107 18.92 -23.69 7.50
CA LEU A 107 18.02 -23.33 6.39
C LEU A 107 18.69 -22.49 5.30
N SER A 108 19.74 -21.72 5.64
CA SER A 108 20.47 -20.90 4.67
C SER A 108 21.44 -21.73 3.80
N ARG A 109 21.91 -22.87 4.34
CA ARG A 109 22.93 -23.74 3.73
C ARG A 109 22.37 -24.86 2.85
N VAL A 110 21.06 -25.07 2.82
CA VAL A 110 20.42 -26.09 1.97
C VAL A 110 20.49 -25.68 0.50
N LYS A 111 21.46 -26.24 -0.24
CA LYS A 111 21.62 -26.00 -1.69
C LYS A 111 20.65 -26.82 -2.54
N ASN A 112 20.21 -27.97 -2.04
CA ASN A 112 19.24 -28.88 -2.64
C ASN A 112 18.52 -29.60 -1.49
N ALA A 113 17.30 -29.20 -1.16
CA ALA A 113 16.50 -30.00 -0.24
C ALA A 113 16.13 -31.28 -1.00
N PRO A 114 16.45 -32.49 -0.50
CA PRO A 114 15.79 -33.68 -0.99
C PRO A 114 14.28 -33.50 -0.75
N LEU A 115 13.45 -33.94 -1.70
CA LEU A 115 12.01 -34.01 -1.53
C LEU A 115 11.75 -34.77 -0.22
N LEU A 116 11.19 -34.10 0.78
CA LEU A 116 10.89 -34.71 2.07
C LEU A 116 9.90 -35.86 1.82
N ASP A 117 10.27 -37.03 2.31
CA ASP A 117 9.40 -38.19 2.42
C ASP A 117 8.19 -37.82 3.28
N VAL A 118 7.00 -37.99 2.73
CA VAL A 118 5.72 -37.47 3.25
C VAL A 118 5.23 -38.25 4.50
N ASN A 119 6.06 -39.14 5.02
CA ASN A 119 5.70 -40.12 6.05
C ASN A 119 6.29 -39.84 7.44
N ALA A 120 6.88 -38.66 7.67
CA ALA A 120 7.30 -38.27 9.02
C ALA A 120 6.10 -37.74 9.82
N GLU A 121 5.48 -38.63 10.61
CA GLU A 121 4.50 -38.28 11.63
C GLU A 121 5.16 -37.47 12.76
N GLU A 122 5.22 -36.14 12.62
CA GLU A 122 5.35 -35.25 13.77
C GLU A 122 3.96 -34.76 14.18
N SER A 123 3.53 -35.20 15.36
CA SER A 123 2.23 -34.93 15.97
C SER A 123 2.03 -33.43 16.25
N LEU A 124 1.44 -32.74 15.29
CA LEU A 124 0.93 -31.37 15.46
C LEU A 124 -0.45 -31.42 16.11
N ASN A 125 -0.60 -30.70 17.23
CA ASN A 125 -1.79 -30.68 18.07
C ASN A 125 -3.05 -30.27 17.27
N GLU A 126 -3.99 -31.20 17.08
CA GLU A 126 -5.11 -31.11 16.12
C GLU A 126 -6.23 -30.11 16.49
N ASN A 127 -6.13 -29.47 17.66
CA ASN A 127 -7.19 -28.66 18.26
C ASN A 127 -6.98 -27.13 18.15
N ASP A 128 -6.00 -26.63 17.39
CA ASP A 128 -5.83 -25.19 17.21
C ASP A 128 -6.82 -24.62 16.15
N PRO A 129 -7.76 -23.74 16.54
CA PRO A 129 -8.81 -23.24 15.65
C PRO A 129 -8.27 -22.41 14.46
N ILE A 130 -7.06 -21.85 14.57
CA ILE A 130 -6.42 -21.10 13.49
C ILE A 130 -5.81 -22.07 12.45
N PHE A 131 -5.27 -23.21 12.88
CA PHE A 131 -4.70 -24.24 12.00
C PHE A 131 -5.76 -25.11 11.31
N GLN A 132 -6.90 -25.35 11.96
CA GLN A 132 -8.03 -26.04 11.32
C GLN A 132 -8.53 -25.30 10.08
N THR A 133 -8.42 -23.97 10.04
CA THR A 133 -8.90 -23.17 8.91
C THR A 133 -7.93 -23.22 7.71
N ARG A 134 -6.62 -23.36 7.94
CA ARG A 134 -5.61 -23.49 6.87
C ARG A 134 -5.55 -24.89 6.26
N ARG A 135 -5.65 -25.96 7.07
CA ARG A 135 -5.70 -27.34 6.54
C ARG A 135 -6.98 -27.63 5.77
N ASN A 136 -8.10 -27.04 6.16
CA ASN A 136 -9.36 -27.16 5.40
C ASN A 136 -9.29 -26.52 4.01
N VAL A 137 -8.28 -25.73 3.69
CA VAL A 137 -8.06 -25.25 2.31
C VAL A 137 -7.02 -26.11 1.58
N THR A 138 -6.29 -27.01 2.24
CA THR A 138 -5.16 -27.73 1.61
C THR A 138 -5.51 -29.14 1.12
N SER A 139 -6.69 -29.66 1.45
CA SER A 139 -7.26 -30.82 0.75
C SER A 139 -8.52 -30.39 0.03
N SER A 140 -8.46 -30.27 -1.29
CA SER A 140 -9.59 -30.00 -2.17
C SER A 140 -10.80 -30.92 -1.88
N TYR A 141 -10.55 -32.12 -1.34
CA TYR A 141 -11.57 -33.07 -0.86
C TYR A 141 -12.33 -32.64 0.40
N SER A 142 -11.69 -31.91 1.33
CA SER A 142 -12.30 -31.52 2.61
C SER A 142 -13.32 -30.36 2.49
N LEU A 143 -13.10 -29.44 1.53
CA LEU A 143 -14.04 -28.35 1.24
C LEU A 143 -15.34 -28.85 0.60
N LEU A 144 -15.24 -29.87 -0.26
CA LEU A 144 -16.40 -30.47 -0.94
C LEU A 144 -17.35 -31.16 0.05
N ARG A 145 -16.81 -31.89 1.04
CA ARG A 145 -17.60 -32.49 2.12
C ARG A 145 -18.30 -31.44 2.99
N LYS A 146 -17.65 -30.28 3.21
CA LYS A 146 -18.22 -29.16 3.97
C LYS A 146 -19.29 -28.39 3.18
N TRP A 147 -19.28 -28.48 1.85
CA TRP A 147 -20.23 -27.80 0.96
C TRP A 147 -21.46 -28.64 0.57
N ASN A 148 -21.70 -29.78 1.24
CA ASN A 148 -22.88 -30.64 1.06
C ASN A 148 -23.27 -30.84 -0.42
N ILE A 149 -22.33 -31.36 -1.22
CA ILE A 149 -22.68 -31.89 -2.54
C ILE A 149 -23.43 -33.21 -2.28
N THR A 150 -24.74 -33.12 -2.12
CA THR A 150 -25.63 -34.29 -2.11
C THR A 150 -25.56 -34.97 -3.47
N GLU A 151 -25.35 -36.29 -3.43
CA GLU A 151 -25.42 -37.23 -4.54
C GLU A 151 -26.51 -36.84 -5.54
N THR A 152 -26.12 -36.28 -6.68
CA THR A 152 -26.96 -36.29 -7.87
C THR A 152 -26.68 -37.59 -8.61
N SER A 153 -27.55 -38.55 -8.31
CA SER A 153 -27.96 -39.74 -9.07
C SER A 153 -27.44 -39.87 -10.51
N GLU A 154 -26.84 -41.04 -10.75
CA GLU A 154 -26.79 -41.79 -12.01
C GLU A 154 -26.34 -41.02 -13.26
N GLY A 155 -25.03 -40.81 -13.37
CA GLY A 155 -24.36 -40.40 -14.60
C GLY A 155 -23.26 -41.39 -14.95
N SER A 156 -23.57 -42.33 -15.84
CA SER A 156 -22.73 -43.46 -16.25
C SER A 156 -21.27 -43.07 -16.56
N SER A 157 -20.37 -43.97 -16.16
CA SER A 157 -18.94 -44.07 -16.44
C SER A 157 -18.60 -44.01 -17.94
N SER A 158 -18.86 -42.87 -18.56
CA SER A 158 -18.42 -42.55 -19.91
C SER A 158 -17.15 -41.75 -19.76
N LEU A 159 -16.03 -42.47 -19.83
CA LEU A 159 -14.66 -41.96 -19.86
C LEU A 159 -14.58 -40.75 -20.79
N LEU A 160 -14.63 -39.54 -20.22
CA LEU A 160 -14.19 -38.32 -20.89
C LEU A 160 -12.68 -38.48 -21.12
N LYS A 161 -12.31 -39.07 -22.26
CA LYS A 161 -10.95 -39.03 -22.80
C LYS A 161 -10.69 -37.63 -23.38
N ALA A 162 -10.79 -36.60 -22.55
CA ALA A 162 -10.10 -35.35 -22.81
C ALA A 162 -8.70 -35.48 -22.18
N PRO A 163 -7.61 -35.25 -22.92
CA PRO A 163 -6.24 -35.52 -22.44
C PRO A 163 -5.90 -34.73 -21.17
N ASP A 164 -6.59 -33.61 -20.96
CA ASP A 164 -6.36 -32.69 -19.85
C ASP A 164 -7.34 -32.90 -18.67
N TYR A 165 -8.17 -33.95 -18.66
CA TYR A 165 -9.14 -34.18 -17.58
C TYR A 165 -9.14 -35.64 -17.08
N SER A 166 -9.32 -35.81 -15.77
CA SER A 166 -9.41 -37.12 -15.13
C SER A 166 -10.54 -37.14 -14.08
N MET A 167 -11.25 -38.26 -13.97
CA MET A 167 -12.24 -38.49 -12.91
C MET A 167 -11.58 -39.33 -11.80
N VAL A 168 -11.64 -38.85 -10.56
CA VAL A 168 -11.16 -39.56 -9.36
C VAL A 168 -12.22 -39.38 -8.27
N ASP A 169 -12.72 -40.47 -7.69
CA ASP A 169 -13.75 -40.46 -6.63
C ASP A 169 -14.97 -39.56 -6.94
N ASP A 170 -15.54 -39.72 -8.14
CA ASP A 170 -16.66 -38.91 -8.68
C ASP A 170 -16.40 -37.40 -8.83
N LEU A 171 -15.14 -36.98 -8.71
CA LEU A 171 -14.71 -35.61 -8.90
C LEU A 171 -13.90 -35.46 -10.19
N LEU A 172 -14.17 -34.36 -10.90
CA LEU A 172 -13.47 -34.02 -12.12
C LEU A 172 -12.22 -33.19 -11.79
N PHE A 173 -11.07 -33.66 -12.26
CA PHE A 173 -9.80 -32.97 -12.19
C PHE A 173 -9.35 -32.52 -13.59
N HIS A 174 -8.63 -31.40 -13.63
CA HIS A 174 -8.00 -30.84 -14.82
C HIS A 174 -6.48 -30.91 -14.64
N SER A 175 -5.80 -31.58 -15.58
CA SER A 175 -4.35 -31.69 -15.66
C SER A 175 -3.75 -30.37 -16.14
N ARG A 176 -2.78 -29.85 -15.38
CA ARG A 176 -2.11 -28.61 -15.72
C ARG A 176 -0.68 -28.89 -16.15
N VAL A 177 -0.38 -28.67 -17.43
CA VAL A 177 1.00 -28.69 -17.90
C VAL A 177 1.72 -27.41 -17.46
N ALA A 178 2.65 -27.54 -16.51
CA ALA A 178 3.43 -26.41 -16.01
C ALA A 178 4.34 -25.83 -17.10
N LYS A 179 4.01 -24.63 -17.60
CA LYS A 179 4.80 -23.94 -18.65
C LYS A 179 6.03 -23.15 -18.14
N SER A 180 6.26 -23.04 -16.82
CA SER A 180 7.32 -22.20 -16.24
C SER A 180 7.85 -22.76 -14.90
N LYS A 181 9.05 -22.34 -14.49
CA LYS A 181 9.64 -22.68 -13.18
C LYS A 181 8.82 -22.19 -11.98
N ARG A 182 8.04 -21.11 -12.12
CA ARG A 182 7.12 -20.61 -11.08
C ARG A 182 5.87 -21.50 -10.96
N THR A 183 5.40 -22.05 -12.08
CA THR A 183 4.24 -22.95 -12.11
C THR A 183 4.57 -24.41 -11.80
N GLN A 184 5.86 -24.81 -11.79
CA GLN A 184 6.30 -26.14 -11.33
C GLN A 184 6.03 -26.41 -9.84
N ARG A 185 5.76 -25.36 -9.03
CA ARG A 185 5.41 -25.50 -7.61
C ARG A 185 3.90 -25.69 -7.37
N MET A 186 3.09 -25.52 -8.40
CA MET A 186 1.63 -25.63 -8.32
C MET A 186 1.24 -27.07 -8.67
N GLY A 187 0.20 -27.62 -8.04
CA GLY A 187 -0.19 -29.02 -8.23
C GLY A 187 -0.39 -29.40 -9.70
N GLU A 188 -0.01 -30.62 -10.07
CA GLU A 188 -0.16 -31.16 -11.43
C GLU A 188 -1.65 -31.30 -11.83
N PHE A 189 -2.55 -31.34 -10.84
CA PHE A 189 -3.98 -31.49 -11.02
C PHE A 189 -4.75 -30.41 -10.25
N GLN A 190 -5.80 -29.90 -10.88
CA GLN A 190 -6.72 -28.91 -10.33
C GLN A 190 -8.13 -29.50 -10.25
N LEU A 191 -8.83 -29.32 -9.14
CA LEU A 191 -10.23 -29.75 -9.05
C LEU A 191 -11.12 -28.83 -9.89
N VAL A 192 -11.94 -29.40 -10.76
CA VAL A 192 -12.90 -28.65 -11.57
C VAL A 192 -14.11 -28.30 -10.72
N ILE A 193 -14.39 -27.00 -10.63
CA ILE A 193 -15.47 -26.47 -9.79
C ILE A 193 -16.76 -26.26 -10.61
N PRO A 194 -17.90 -26.81 -10.16
CA PRO A 194 -19.22 -26.51 -10.72
C PRO A 194 -19.55 -25.01 -10.66
N LYS A 195 -20.30 -24.50 -11.65
CA LYS A 195 -20.65 -23.07 -11.77
C LYS A 195 -21.28 -22.49 -10.51
N GLN A 196 -22.04 -23.31 -9.78
CA GLN A 196 -22.77 -22.95 -8.55
C GLN A 196 -21.82 -22.63 -7.38
N LEU A 197 -20.63 -23.22 -7.36
CA LEU A 197 -19.66 -23.07 -6.28
C LEU A 197 -18.60 -21.99 -6.57
N ILE A 198 -18.54 -21.47 -7.80
CA ILE A 198 -17.63 -20.39 -8.19
C ILE A 198 -17.77 -19.15 -7.27
N PRO A 199 -18.99 -18.64 -6.95
CA PRO A 199 -19.11 -17.50 -6.05
C PRO A 199 -18.49 -17.76 -4.67
N LYS A 200 -18.65 -18.97 -4.14
CA LYS A 200 -18.10 -19.34 -2.83
C LYS A 200 -16.58 -19.41 -2.83
N VAL A 201 -15.99 -19.92 -3.90
CA VAL A 201 -14.53 -19.92 -4.11
C VAL A 201 -14.02 -18.48 -4.18
N LEU A 202 -14.67 -17.60 -4.95
CA LEU A 202 -14.26 -16.20 -5.07
C LEU A 202 -14.34 -15.44 -3.74
N GLU A 203 -15.42 -15.61 -2.99
CA GLU A 203 -15.57 -15.04 -1.63
C GLU A 203 -14.45 -15.54 -0.71
N THR A 204 -14.21 -16.85 -0.69
CA THR A 204 -13.22 -17.47 0.20
C THR A 204 -11.81 -16.96 -0.08
N TYR A 205 -11.43 -16.83 -1.35
CA TYR A 205 -10.07 -16.49 -1.78
C TYR A 205 -9.82 -14.98 -1.97
N HIS A 206 -10.85 -14.14 -1.83
CA HIS A 206 -10.71 -12.68 -1.97
C HIS A 206 -11.22 -11.89 -0.76
N GLN A 207 -12.42 -12.20 -0.25
CA GLN A 207 -13.11 -11.37 0.75
C GLN A 207 -12.90 -11.82 2.20
N THR A 208 -12.38 -13.03 2.44
CA THR A 208 -12.12 -13.46 3.81
C THR A 208 -10.97 -12.66 4.42
N PRO A 209 -10.96 -12.43 5.75
CA PRO A 209 -9.84 -11.76 6.42
C PRO A 209 -8.48 -12.44 6.17
N LEU A 210 -8.49 -13.76 5.97
CA LEU A 210 -7.31 -14.55 5.64
C LEU A 210 -6.85 -14.38 4.19
N ALA A 211 -7.79 -14.17 3.26
CA ALA A 211 -7.48 -13.85 1.87
C ALA A 211 -6.96 -12.41 1.72
N GLY A 212 -7.44 -11.47 2.53
CA GLY A 212 -6.89 -10.12 2.62
C GLY A 212 -7.06 -9.24 1.37
N HIS A 213 -8.07 -9.50 0.53
CA HIS A 213 -8.38 -8.67 -0.65
C HIS A 213 -7.20 -8.53 -1.64
N MET A 214 -6.48 -9.62 -1.90
CA MET A 214 -5.34 -9.62 -2.81
C MET A 214 -5.72 -9.15 -4.22
N GLY A 215 -4.73 -8.65 -4.96
CA GLY A 215 -4.90 -8.21 -6.35
C GLY A 215 -5.33 -9.34 -7.28
N ILE A 216 -5.83 -8.97 -8.46
CA ILE A 216 -6.39 -9.90 -9.47
C ILE A 216 -5.43 -11.06 -9.76
N GLN A 217 -4.17 -10.76 -10.10
CA GLN A 217 -3.20 -11.81 -10.47
C GLN A 217 -2.93 -12.78 -9.31
N GLN A 218 -2.81 -12.27 -8.09
CA GLN A 218 -2.53 -13.11 -6.92
C GLN A 218 -3.73 -13.96 -6.54
N THR A 219 -4.94 -13.42 -6.67
CA THR A 219 -6.18 -14.18 -6.46
C THR A 219 -6.32 -15.29 -7.51
N VAL A 220 -5.99 -15.01 -8.78
CA VAL A 220 -5.93 -16.01 -9.86
C VAL A 220 -4.90 -17.10 -9.53
N ASP A 221 -3.68 -16.70 -9.16
CA ASP A 221 -2.60 -17.62 -8.81
C ASP A 221 -3.07 -18.57 -7.68
N ASN A 222 -3.58 -18.02 -6.57
CA ASN A 222 -4.03 -18.79 -5.40
C ASN A 222 -5.17 -19.77 -5.73
N ILE A 223 -6.19 -19.34 -6.48
CA ILE A 223 -7.30 -20.22 -6.87
C ILE A 223 -6.77 -21.33 -7.80
N SER A 224 -5.87 -20.97 -8.73
CA SER A 224 -5.29 -21.92 -9.70
C SER A 224 -4.31 -22.92 -9.09
N GLU A 225 -3.96 -22.83 -7.81
CA GLU A 225 -3.20 -23.88 -7.13
C GLU A 225 -4.04 -25.15 -6.92
N GLN A 226 -5.36 -25.00 -6.80
CA GLN A 226 -6.24 -26.08 -6.33
C GLN A 226 -7.49 -26.26 -7.19
N PHE A 227 -7.95 -25.21 -7.85
CA PHE A 227 -9.22 -25.20 -8.57
C PHE A 227 -9.05 -24.78 -10.03
N TYR A 228 -9.94 -25.31 -10.85
CA TYR A 228 -10.11 -24.95 -12.25
C TYR A 228 -11.59 -24.70 -12.54
N PHE A 229 -11.88 -23.68 -13.32
CA PHE A 229 -13.17 -23.49 -13.96
C PHE A 229 -12.99 -22.62 -15.21
N GLN A 230 -13.95 -22.71 -16.13
CA GLN A 230 -13.88 -21.99 -17.39
C GLN A 230 -13.79 -20.48 -17.16
N ASN A 231 -12.90 -19.79 -17.89
CA ASN A 231 -12.70 -18.35 -17.79
C ASN A 231 -12.26 -17.84 -16.40
N LEU A 232 -11.53 -18.65 -15.62
CA LEU A 232 -11.06 -18.30 -14.27
C LEU A 232 -10.43 -16.89 -14.21
N PRO A 233 -9.45 -16.50 -15.05
CA PRO A 233 -8.85 -15.16 -14.95
C PRO A 233 -9.85 -14.02 -15.18
N SER A 234 -10.76 -14.18 -16.15
CA SER A 234 -11.77 -13.16 -16.48
C SER A 234 -12.80 -13.01 -15.36
N THR A 235 -13.23 -14.14 -14.80
CA THR A 235 -14.22 -14.19 -13.71
C THR A 235 -13.64 -13.57 -12.43
N VAL A 236 -12.40 -13.94 -12.05
CA VAL A 236 -11.70 -13.36 -10.90
C VAL A 236 -11.47 -11.86 -11.11
N SER A 237 -11.04 -11.44 -12.30
CA SER A 237 -10.86 -10.03 -12.64
C SER A 237 -12.16 -9.23 -12.45
N SER A 238 -13.28 -9.74 -12.95
CA SER A 238 -14.58 -9.11 -12.82
C SER A 238 -15.02 -9.01 -11.35
N TYR A 239 -14.84 -10.09 -10.58
CA TYR A 239 -15.18 -10.14 -9.15
C TYR A 239 -14.37 -9.13 -8.32
N VAL A 240 -13.05 -9.15 -8.44
CA VAL A 240 -12.15 -8.24 -7.71
C VAL A 240 -12.42 -6.79 -8.10
N ARG A 241 -12.74 -6.51 -9.37
CA ARG A 241 -13.12 -5.16 -9.82
C ARG A 241 -14.46 -4.70 -9.24
N SER A 242 -15.40 -5.61 -8.98
CA SER A 242 -16.69 -5.30 -8.35
C SER A 242 -16.65 -5.23 -6.81
N CYS A 243 -15.51 -5.55 -6.20
CA CYS A 243 -15.38 -5.60 -4.74
C CYS A 243 -15.38 -4.20 -4.11
N HIS A 244 -16.38 -3.89 -3.28
CA HIS A 244 -16.56 -2.60 -2.63
C HIS A 244 -15.36 -2.19 -1.77
N ASP A 245 -14.89 -3.07 -0.88
CA ASP A 245 -13.71 -2.84 -0.04
C ASP A 245 -12.46 -2.49 -0.85
N CYS A 246 -12.28 -3.13 -2.01
CA CYS A 246 -11.16 -2.84 -2.89
C CYS A 246 -11.34 -1.50 -3.61
N GLN A 247 -12.56 -1.14 -4.01
CA GLN A 247 -12.85 0.13 -4.68
C GLN A 247 -12.64 1.33 -3.76
N GLU A 248 -13.11 1.24 -2.50
CA GLU A 248 -12.95 2.33 -1.52
C GLU A 248 -11.50 2.55 -1.11
N ARG A 249 -10.76 1.46 -0.87
CA ARG A 249 -9.38 1.55 -0.35
C ARG A 249 -8.36 1.86 -1.44
N LYS A 250 -8.61 1.42 -2.67
CA LYS A 250 -7.66 1.60 -3.76
C LYS A 250 -7.83 2.99 -4.33
N MET A 251 -6.89 3.88 -4.02
CA MET A 251 -6.72 5.13 -4.76
C MET A 251 -6.57 4.79 -6.24
N THR A 252 -7.63 4.98 -7.01
CA THR A 252 -7.57 4.90 -8.46
C THR A 252 -6.59 5.99 -8.90
N LYS A 253 -5.45 5.57 -9.46
CA LYS A 253 -4.61 6.40 -10.32
C LYS A 253 -5.39 6.70 -11.59
N ALA A 254 -6.56 7.34 -11.50
CA ALA A 254 -7.11 7.98 -12.66
C ALA A 254 -6.01 8.93 -13.15
N HIS A 255 -5.61 8.77 -14.41
CA HIS A 255 -4.78 9.75 -15.11
C HIS A 255 -5.59 11.02 -15.36
N THR A 256 -6.28 11.54 -14.34
CA THR A 256 -6.97 12.82 -14.33
C THR A 256 -6.04 13.92 -13.81
N LYS A 257 -4.73 13.78 -14.03
CA LYS A 257 -3.92 14.99 -14.18
C LYS A 257 -4.25 15.51 -15.57
N SER A 258 -5.27 16.38 -15.63
CA SER A 258 -5.44 17.27 -16.77
C SER A 258 -4.09 17.94 -17.06
N GLU A 259 -3.80 18.20 -18.33
CA GLU A 259 -2.68 19.08 -18.66
C GLU A 259 -2.81 20.36 -17.85
N ILE A 260 -1.68 20.84 -17.33
CA ILE A 260 -1.63 22.11 -16.60
C ILE A 260 -1.92 23.19 -17.64
N ILE A 261 -3.18 23.66 -17.68
CA ILE A 261 -3.57 24.77 -18.54
C ILE A 261 -3.01 26.02 -17.88
N SER A 262 -2.07 26.69 -18.56
CA SER A 262 -1.62 28.01 -18.11
C SER A 262 -2.80 28.96 -18.15
N PHE A 263 -3.08 29.63 -17.03
CA PHE A 263 -4.05 30.73 -17.03
C PHE A 263 -3.63 31.77 -18.07
N ARG A 264 -4.58 32.32 -18.84
CA ARG A 264 -4.25 33.33 -19.85
C ARG A 264 -3.61 34.53 -19.15
N THR A 265 -2.38 34.87 -19.55
CA THR A 265 -1.74 36.10 -19.11
C THR A 265 -2.62 37.27 -19.55
N PRO A 266 -2.91 38.25 -18.68
CA PRO A 266 -3.64 39.46 -19.07
C PRO A 266 -2.89 40.23 -20.16
N THR A 267 -3.59 41.14 -20.84
CA THR A 267 -3.01 41.91 -21.94
C THR A 267 -2.35 43.21 -21.48
N GLU A 268 -2.72 43.71 -20.31
CA GLU A 268 -2.27 45.01 -19.78
C GLU A 268 -1.99 44.94 -18.26
N THR A 269 -1.25 45.92 -17.74
CA THR A 269 -0.96 46.08 -16.30
C THR A 269 -2.22 46.37 -15.51
N PHE A 270 -2.32 45.82 -14.29
CA PHE A 270 -3.40 46.07 -13.34
C PHE A 270 -4.77 45.55 -13.79
N GLN A 271 -4.82 44.81 -14.89
CA GLN A 271 -6.04 44.20 -15.39
C GLN A 271 -6.50 43.04 -14.48
N THR A 272 -5.56 42.21 -14.01
CA THR A 272 -5.87 41.05 -13.18
C THR A 272 -4.87 40.93 -12.06
N TRP A 273 -5.39 40.91 -10.83
CA TRP A 273 -4.61 40.70 -9.63
C TRP A 273 -4.84 39.30 -9.09
N GLN A 274 -3.76 38.61 -8.76
CA GLN A 274 -3.83 37.43 -7.94
C GLN A 274 -3.60 37.85 -6.49
N VAL A 275 -4.48 37.47 -5.58
CA VAL A 275 -4.39 37.83 -4.16
C VAL A 275 -4.30 36.59 -3.29
N ASP A 276 -3.57 36.71 -2.19
CA ASP A 276 -3.39 35.66 -1.20
C ASP A 276 -3.25 36.27 0.20
N LEU A 277 -3.50 35.46 1.23
CA LEU A 277 -3.36 35.85 2.63
C LEU A 277 -2.39 34.91 3.33
N PHE A 278 -1.23 35.43 3.69
CA PHE A 278 -0.19 34.64 4.33
C PHE A 278 -0.22 34.82 5.86
N GLY A 279 -0.35 33.71 6.58
CA GLY A 279 -0.30 33.67 8.04
C GLY A 279 -1.02 32.46 8.64
N PRO A 280 -1.14 32.40 9.99
CA PRO A 280 -0.63 33.37 10.95
C PRO A 280 0.90 33.33 11.09
N LEU A 281 1.50 34.52 11.26
CA LEU A 281 2.92 34.76 11.49
C LEU A 281 3.19 35.21 12.94
N PRO A 282 4.46 35.19 13.40
CA PRO A 282 4.83 35.79 14.67
C PRO A 282 4.35 37.25 14.76
N ILE A 283 3.63 37.55 15.85
CA ILE A 283 2.99 38.85 16.04
C ILE A 283 4.06 39.94 16.17
N THR A 284 3.95 40.97 15.32
CA THR A 284 4.83 42.14 15.37
C THR A 284 4.50 43.03 16.58
N GLN A 285 5.39 43.98 16.91
CA GLN A 285 5.13 44.98 17.97
C GLN A 285 3.84 45.79 17.75
N LYS A 286 3.39 45.91 16.50
CA LYS A 286 2.14 46.60 16.12
C LYS A 286 0.91 45.69 16.10
N GLY A 287 1.05 44.42 16.47
CA GLY A 287 -0.05 43.46 16.50
C GLY A 287 -0.36 42.75 15.17
N ASN A 288 0.39 43.04 14.09
CA ASN A 288 0.17 42.36 12.81
C ASN A 288 0.61 40.90 12.87
N ALA A 289 -0.24 40.02 12.36
CA ALA A 289 -0.03 38.57 12.31
C ALA A 289 -0.22 37.98 10.90
N TYR A 290 -0.70 38.75 9.94
CA TYR A 290 -0.96 38.30 8.57
C TYR A 290 -0.38 39.28 7.55
N ILE A 291 -0.18 38.82 6.32
CA ILE A 291 0.24 39.64 5.19
C ILE A 291 -0.73 39.38 4.04
N PHE A 292 -1.47 40.41 3.65
CA PHE A 292 -2.20 40.39 2.39
C PHE A 292 -1.21 40.63 1.26
N THR A 293 -1.15 39.73 0.29
CA THR A 293 -0.30 39.86 -0.88
C THR A 293 -1.18 39.94 -2.13
N ALA A 294 -0.80 40.82 -3.05
CA ALA A 294 -1.45 40.97 -4.34
C ALA A 294 -0.37 41.10 -5.41
N VAL A 295 -0.43 40.26 -6.44
CA VAL A 295 0.51 40.23 -7.56
C VAL A 295 -0.23 40.57 -8.85
N ASP A 296 0.24 41.60 -9.55
CA ASP A 296 -0.26 41.90 -10.89
C ASP A 296 0.18 40.80 -11.86
N MET A 297 -0.79 40.17 -12.52
CA MET A 297 -0.55 39.01 -13.37
C MET A 297 0.23 39.38 -14.65
N PHE A 298 0.26 40.65 -15.06
CA PHE A 298 1.03 41.13 -16.21
C PHE A 298 2.46 41.55 -15.84
N SER A 299 2.62 42.61 -15.03
CA SER A 299 3.93 43.18 -14.68
C SER A 299 4.70 42.40 -13.61
N LYS A 300 4.02 41.49 -12.89
CA LYS A 300 4.54 40.80 -11.71
C LYS A 300 4.85 41.75 -10.54
N LEU A 301 4.25 42.93 -10.53
CA LEU A 301 4.35 43.86 -9.42
C LEU A 301 3.68 43.26 -8.17
N LEU A 302 4.43 43.21 -7.08
CA LEU A 302 3.97 42.73 -5.78
C LEU A 302 3.53 43.91 -4.90
N PHE A 303 2.34 43.81 -4.35
CA PHE A 303 1.78 44.70 -3.35
C PHE A 303 1.49 43.92 -2.07
N CYS A 304 1.98 44.41 -0.93
CA CYS A 304 1.82 43.73 0.35
C CYS A 304 1.31 44.69 1.43
N VAL A 305 0.33 44.24 2.22
CA VAL A 305 -0.20 44.99 3.37
C VAL A 305 -0.18 44.10 4.61
N PRO A 306 0.48 44.51 5.71
CA PRO A 306 0.43 43.76 6.96
C PRO A 306 -0.94 43.94 7.62
N LEU A 307 -1.54 42.85 8.09
CA LEU A 307 -2.86 42.81 8.72
C LEU A 307 -2.80 42.26 10.15
N LEU A 308 -3.68 42.77 11.01
CA LEU A 308 -3.85 42.29 12.39
C LEU A 308 -4.60 40.96 12.46
N SER A 309 -5.59 40.78 11.59
CA SER A 309 -6.44 39.59 11.54
C SER A 309 -6.71 39.15 10.11
N SER A 310 -7.09 37.89 9.95
CA SER A 310 -7.58 37.31 8.70
C SER A 310 -9.08 37.55 8.47
N ASP A 311 -9.68 38.51 9.18
CA ASP A 311 -11.11 38.77 9.06
C ASP A 311 -11.45 39.37 7.70
N SER A 312 -12.61 39.01 7.16
CA SER A 312 -13.11 39.50 5.87
C SER A 312 -13.11 41.02 5.74
N VAL A 313 -13.45 41.75 6.80
CA VAL A 313 -13.46 43.23 6.82
C VAL A 313 -12.04 43.78 6.66
N THR A 314 -11.08 43.21 7.39
CA THR A 314 -9.67 43.60 7.33
C THR A 314 -9.08 43.33 5.93
N VAL A 315 -9.40 42.17 5.36
CA VAL A 315 -8.99 41.79 4.00
C VAL A 315 -9.66 42.67 2.94
N SER A 316 -10.95 42.97 3.08
CA SER A 316 -11.68 43.88 2.19
C SER A 316 -11.08 45.29 2.20
N HIS A 317 -10.66 45.78 3.37
CA HIS A 317 -9.98 47.07 3.48
C HIS A 317 -8.61 47.06 2.75
N ALA A 318 -7.85 45.96 2.85
CA ALA A 318 -6.60 45.81 2.12
C ALA A 318 -6.81 45.76 0.60
N LEU A 319 -7.86 45.07 0.14
CA LEU A 319 -8.27 45.05 -1.26
C LEU A 319 -8.70 46.43 -1.75
N PHE A 320 -9.45 47.17 -0.94
CA PHE A 320 -9.83 48.55 -1.26
C PHE A 320 -8.59 49.45 -1.36
N GLN A 321 -7.61 49.30 -0.47
CA GLN A 321 -6.35 50.04 -0.53
C GLN A 321 -5.56 49.75 -1.82
N LEU A 322 -5.53 48.50 -2.28
CA LEU A 322 -4.94 48.13 -3.57
C LEU A 322 -5.60 48.91 -4.71
N VAL A 323 -6.94 48.92 -4.76
CA VAL A 323 -7.73 49.64 -5.77
C VAL A 323 -7.51 51.15 -5.69
N CYS A 324 -7.42 51.73 -4.50
CA CYS A 324 -7.09 53.15 -4.35
C CYS A 324 -5.68 53.51 -4.84
N THR A 325 -4.76 52.55 -4.85
CA THR A 325 -3.36 52.78 -5.22
C THR A 325 -3.13 52.62 -6.73
N PHE A 326 -3.73 51.60 -7.35
CA PHE A 326 -3.47 51.26 -8.77
C PHE A 326 -4.68 51.47 -9.69
N GLY A 327 -5.84 51.82 -9.14
CA GLY A 327 -7.10 51.90 -9.88
C GLY A 327 -7.91 50.60 -9.80
N VAL A 328 -9.12 50.65 -10.36
CA VAL A 328 -10.03 49.50 -10.45
C VAL A 328 -9.47 48.51 -11.48
N CYS A 329 -9.52 47.22 -11.14
CA CYS A 329 -9.11 46.12 -12.02
C CYS A 329 -10.32 45.36 -12.56
N ASP A 330 -10.14 44.62 -13.65
CA ASP A 330 -11.23 43.83 -14.25
C ASP A 330 -11.53 42.56 -13.42
N CYS A 331 -10.49 42.01 -12.79
CA CYS A 331 -10.54 40.68 -12.19
C CYS A 331 -9.59 40.52 -10.99
N VAL A 332 -10.09 39.90 -9.93
CA VAL A 332 -9.30 39.44 -8.79
C VAL A 332 -9.41 37.91 -8.69
N ILE A 333 -8.27 37.24 -8.57
CA ILE A 333 -8.16 35.79 -8.43
C ILE A 333 -7.66 35.46 -7.02
N SER A 334 -8.41 34.63 -6.29
CA SER A 334 -8.06 34.18 -4.93
C SER A 334 -8.32 32.69 -4.76
N ASP A 335 -7.88 32.10 -3.64
CA ASP A 335 -8.36 30.79 -3.23
C ASP A 335 -9.78 30.87 -2.65
N LYS A 336 -10.29 29.72 -2.19
CA LYS A 336 -11.59 29.65 -1.53
C LYS A 336 -11.51 29.92 -0.01
N GLY A 337 -10.58 30.78 0.41
CA GLY A 337 -10.48 31.27 1.78
C GLY A 337 -11.79 31.93 2.22
N SER A 338 -12.15 31.73 3.49
CA SER A 338 -13.38 32.25 4.08
C SER A 338 -13.47 33.78 4.03
N GLU A 339 -12.32 34.43 4.09
CA GLU A 339 -12.09 35.87 3.99
C GLU A 339 -12.43 36.42 2.60
N PHE A 340 -12.11 35.67 1.53
CA PHE A 340 -12.36 36.07 0.15
C PHE A 340 -13.79 35.74 -0.31
N ILE A 341 -14.38 34.65 0.19
CA ILE A 341 -15.76 34.24 -0.12
C ILE A 341 -16.80 35.06 0.66
N SER A 342 -16.39 35.73 1.74
CA SER A 342 -17.30 36.45 2.62
C SER A 342 -18.21 37.45 1.89
N GLN A 343 -19.41 37.68 2.45
CA GLN A 343 -20.34 38.67 1.92
C GLN A 343 -19.71 40.08 1.85
N CYS A 344 -18.81 40.42 2.77
CA CYS A 344 -18.16 41.74 2.79
C CYS A 344 -17.31 41.96 1.54
N THR A 345 -16.45 41.00 1.20
CA THR A 345 -15.57 41.05 0.02
C THR A 345 -16.39 41.00 -1.27
N ASP A 346 -17.42 40.14 -1.33
CA ASP A 346 -18.33 40.05 -2.48
C ASP A 346 -19.07 41.37 -2.76
N GLN A 347 -19.60 42.03 -1.71
CA GLN A 347 -20.27 43.32 -1.87
C GLN A 347 -19.30 44.43 -2.32
N LEU A 348 -18.07 44.43 -1.79
CA LEU A 348 -17.04 45.39 -2.22
C LEU A 348 -16.71 45.22 -3.71
N CYS A 349 -16.45 43.99 -4.16
CA CYS A 349 -16.18 43.69 -5.56
C CYS A 349 -17.35 44.09 -6.47
N LYS A 350 -18.60 43.86 -6.05
CA LYS A 350 -19.80 44.29 -6.78
C LYS A 350 -19.91 45.80 -6.93
N ILE A 351 -19.63 46.56 -5.87
CA ILE A 351 -19.66 48.03 -5.90
C ILE A 351 -18.57 48.58 -6.83
N LEU A 352 -17.41 47.93 -6.84
CA LEU A 352 -16.28 48.33 -7.67
C LEU A 352 -16.35 47.75 -9.10
N GLU A 353 -17.39 46.99 -9.43
CA GLU A 353 -17.54 46.27 -10.70
C GLU A 353 -16.36 45.34 -11.06
N VAL A 354 -15.71 44.77 -10.03
CA VAL A 354 -14.58 43.85 -10.16
C VAL A 354 -15.07 42.40 -10.21
N ASN A 355 -14.63 41.62 -11.19
CA ASN A 355 -14.96 40.20 -11.26
C ASN A 355 -14.12 39.39 -10.26
N GLN A 356 -14.78 38.63 -9.39
CA GLN A 356 -14.09 37.76 -8.44
C GLN A 356 -14.06 36.31 -8.96
N ASN A 357 -12.85 35.79 -9.14
CA ASN A 357 -12.60 34.43 -9.59
C ASN A 357 -11.88 33.62 -8.49
N PHE A 358 -12.25 32.35 -8.37
CA PHE A 358 -11.70 31.45 -7.35
C PHE A 358 -11.00 30.25 -7.97
N THR A 359 -9.87 29.85 -7.38
CA THR A 359 -9.19 28.61 -7.77
C THR A 359 -9.97 27.36 -7.28
N PRO A 360 -9.78 26.20 -7.91
CA PRO A 360 -10.35 24.95 -7.42
C PRO A 360 -9.88 24.61 -6.01
N SER A 361 -10.77 24.07 -5.17
CA SER A 361 -10.46 23.69 -3.80
C SER A 361 -9.30 22.69 -3.72
N PHE A 362 -8.38 22.89 -2.77
CA PHE A 362 -7.23 22.01 -2.49
C PHE A 362 -6.24 21.86 -3.64
N ILE A 363 -6.18 22.85 -4.54
CA ILE A 363 -5.25 22.90 -5.67
C ILE A 363 -4.36 24.15 -5.58
N HIS A 364 -3.41 24.13 -4.64
CA HIS A 364 -2.46 25.21 -4.36
C HIS A 364 -1.69 25.68 -5.61
N HIS A 365 -1.36 24.78 -6.55
CA HIS A 365 -0.62 25.12 -7.76
C HIS A 365 -1.30 26.14 -8.69
N CYS A 366 -2.61 26.38 -8.53
CA CYS A 366 -3.34 27.40 -9.30
C CYS A 366 -3.03 28.84 -8.86
N LEU A 367 -2.52 29.04 -7.64
CA LEU A 367 -2.04 30.34 -7.14
C LEU A 367 -0.52 30.48 -7.24
N GLY A 368 0.12 29.75 -8.16
CA GLY A 368 1.58 29.66 -8.22
C GLY A 368 2.35 30.96 -8.48
N LEU A 369 1.71 32.11 -8.75
CA LEU A 369 2.39 33.40 -8.78
C LEU A 369 2.51 34.01 -7.39
N CYS A 370 1.43 34.16 -6.62
CA CYS A 370 1.51 34.57 -5.21
C CYS A 370 2.29 33.58 -4.34
N GLU A 371 2.17 32.26 -4.56
CA GLU A 371 2.89 31.26 -3.75
C GLU A 371 4.43 31.25 -4.02
N ARG A 372 4.90 31.85 -5.12
CA ARG A 372 6.32 31.87 -5.50
C ARG A 372 7.00 33.22 -5.28
N THR A 373 6.24 34.25 -4.93
CA THR A 373 6.72 35.60 -4.60
C THR A 373 6.87 35.73 -3.10
#